data_AF-A0A550JLF2-F1
#
_entry.id   AF-A0A550JLF2-F1
#
_cell.length_a   1.000
_cell.length_b   1.000
_cell.length_c   1.000
_cell.angle_alpha   90.00
_cell.angle_beta   90.00
_cell.angle_gamma   90.00
#
_symmetry.space_group_name_H-M   'P 1'
#
loop_
_entity.id
_entity.type
_entity.pdbx_description
1 polymer ?
#
loop_
_entity_poly.entity_id
_entity_poly.type
_entity_poly.pdbx_seq_one_letter_code
_entity_poly.pdbx_strand_id
1 'polypeptide(L)'
;MVWLNVSDNNGNALYFVTDRIERLSGMRTEGFTVSGILGDGGYEGEVIVEVGENPQVTFVDAWLARGDFSRFVASIDRERVSAALTEVAAGLTGELSSQGITTPRSGRGERSARIAEERTPWRAVA
;
A
#
# COMPACT_ATOMS: atom_id res chain seq x y z
N MET A 1 6.55 12.93 -0.16
CA MET A 1 7.63 12.17 0.51
C MET A 1 7.52 12.42 2.00
N VAL A 2 7.54 11.35 2.81
CA VAL A 2 7.47 11.37 4.27
C VAL A 2 8.60 10.50 4.81
N TRP A 3 9.31 10.98 5.82
CA TRP A 3 10.32 10.19 6.54
C TRP A 3 9.62 9.27 7.53
N LEU A 4 9.97 7.99 7.52
CA LEU A 4 9.48 7.04 8.49
C LEU A 4 10.29 7.18 9.77
N ASN A 5 9.65 7.00 10.93
CA ASN A 5 10.34 6.98 12.22
C ASN A 5 11.03 5.62 12.48
N VAL A 6 11.71 5.11 11.46
CA VAL A 6 12.45 3.85 11.43
C VAL A 6 13.65 4.00 10.50
N SER A 7 14.74 3.30 10.80
CA SER A 7 15.94 3.25 9.99
C SER A 7 16.30 1.81 9.65
N ASP A 8 17.11 1.63 8.61
CA ASP A 8 17.75 0.34 8.35
C ASP A 8 18.83 0.04 9.42
N ASN A 9 19.40 -1.15 9.35
CA ASN A 9 20.46 -1.66 10.23
C ASN A 9 21.80 -0.92 10.04
N ASN A 10 21.94 -0.13 8.98
CA ASN A 10 23.11 0.72 8.72
C ASN A 10 22.92 2.15 9.24
N GLY A 11 21.74 2.48 9.79
CA GLY A 11 21.39 3.81 10.27
C GLY A 11 20.83 4.75 9.20
N ASN A 12 20.53 4.26 8.00
CA ASN A 12 19.89 5.04 6.95
C ASN A 12 18.42 5.26 7.29
N ALA A 13 17.97 6.51 7.25
CA ALA A 13 16.57 6.84 7.44
C ALA A 13 15.73 6.30 6.27
N LEU A 14 14.60 5.67 6.59
CA LEU A 14 13.67 5.20 5.57
C LEU A 14 12.66 6.29 5.22
N TYR A 15 12.26 6.35 3.95
CA TYR A 15 11.25 7.29 3.48
C TYR A 15 10.20 6.58 2.61
N PHE A 16 9.01 7.17 2.57
CA PHE A 16 7.90 6.74 1.72
C PHE A 16 7.43 7.88 0.82
N VAL A 17 7.26 7.60 -0.48
CA VAL A 17 6.72 8.52 -1.47
C VAL A 17 5.42 7.95 -1.99
N THR A 18 4.30 8.54 -1.56
CA THR A 18 2.98 8.19 -2.08
C THR A 18 2.88 8.51 -3.56
N ASP A 19 2.50 7.53 -4.37
CA ASP A 19 2.15 7.69 -5.78
C ASP A 19 0.63 7.82 -5.94
N ARG A 20 -0.13 6.87 -5.40
CA ARG A 20 -1.58 6.81 -5.57
C ARG A 20 -2.30 6.32 -4.32
N ILE A 21 -3.48 6.89 -4.08
CA ILE A 21 -4.45 6.45 -3.09
C ILE A 21 -5.76 6.09 -3.79
N GLU A 22 -6.26 4.88 -3.58
CA GLU A 22 -7.54 4.40 -4.14
C GLU A 22 -8.47 3.98 -3.01
N ARG A 23 -9.77 4.24 -3.16
CA ARG A 23 -10.78 3.79 -2.21
C ARG A 23 -11.25 2.39 -2.60
N LEU A 24 -11.19 1.47 -1.65
CA LEU A 24 -11.83 0.17 -1.79
C LEU A 24 -13.27 0.29 -1.32
N SER A 25 -14.21 0.13 -2.25
CA SER A 25 -15.63 0.08 -1.94
C SER A 25 -16.25 -1.17 -2.56
N GLY A 26 -16.51 -2.16 -1.71
CA GLY A 26 -17.18 -3.41 -2.06
C GLY A 26 -18.04 -3.90 -0.89
N MET A 27 -18.90 -4.89 -1.15
CA MET A 27 -19.93 -5.38 -0.21
C MET A 27 -19.40 -5.91 1.14
N ARG A 28 -18.08 -6.12 1.28
CA ARG A 28 -17.43 -6.69 2.47
C ARG A 28 -16.14 -6.00 2.92
N THR A 29 -15.68 -4.96 2.22
CA THR A 29 -14.41 -4.29 2.58
C THR A 29 -14.52 -2.81 2.25
N GLU A 30 -14.66 -2.01 3.30
CA GLU A 30 -14.42 -0.57 3.25
C GLU A 30 -12.97 -0.31 3.63
N GLY A 31 -12.28 0.50 2.83
CA GLY A 31 -10.88 0.82 3.09
C GLY A 31 -10.25 1.61 1.97
N PHE A 32 -8.93 1.68 2.01
CA PHE A 32 -8.12 2.34 1.01
C PHE A 32 -6.91 1.48 0.66
N THR A 33 -6.40 1.64 -0.54
CA THR A 33 -5.07 1.20 -0.95
C THR A 33 -4.20 2.42 -1.17
N VAL A 34 -3.02 2.42 -0.55
CA VAL A 34 -2.00 3.45 -0.74
C VAL A 34 -0.80 2.78 -1.38
N SER A 35 -0.42 3.23 -2.57
CA SER A 35 0.74 2.73 -3.32
C SER A 35 1.81 3.81 -3.40
N GLY A 36 3.06 3.39 -3.43
CA GLY A 36 4.18 4.30 -3.49
C GLY A 36 5.53 3.61 -3.44
N ILE A 37 6.57 4.41 -3.28
CA ILE A 37 7.95 3.95 -3.21
C ILE A 37 8.45 4.03 -1.77
N LEU A 38 9.02 2.94 -1.27
CA LEU A 38 9.81 2.88 -0.04
C LEU A 38 11.30 2.90 -0.42
N GLY A 39 12.10 3.70 0.28
CA GLY A 39 13.53 3.72 0.05
C GLY A 39 14.36 4.12 1.27
N ASP A 40 15.66 3.87 1.17
CA ASP A 40 16.70 4.23 2.15
C ASP A 40 17.80 5.13 1.55
N GLY A 41 17.64 5.53 0.29
CA GLY A 41 18.60 6.32 -0.49
C GLY A 41 19.60 5.47 -1.31
N GLY A 42 19.67 4.16 -1.07
CA GLY A 42 20.41 3.20 -1.89
C GLY A 42 19.51 2.19 -2.60
N TYR A 43 18.36 1.86 -2.00
CA TYR A 43 17.29 1.05 -2.55
C TYR A 43 16.00 1.90 -2.66
N GLU A 44 15.25 1.69 -3.74
CA GLU A 44 13.94 2.26 -3.99
C GLU A 44 13.04 1.15 -4.56
N GLY A 45 11.94 0.84 -3.88
CA GLY A 45 11.05 -0.25 -4.29
C GLY A 45 9.58 0.05 -4.05
N GLU A 46 8.74 -0.56 -4.88
CA GLU A 46 7.29 -0.33 -4.82
C GLU A 46 6.65 -1.10 -3.65
N VAL A 47 5.77 -0.41 -2.94
CA VAL A 47 5.00 -0.95 -1.83
C VAL A 47 3.53 -0.53 -1.93
N ILE A 48 2.65 -1.46 -1.57
CA ILE A 48 1.20 -1.26 -1.48
C ILE A 48 0.79 -1.49 -0.03
N VAL A 49 0.06 -0.54 0.53
CA VAL A 49 -0.50 -0.59 1.88
C VAL A 49 -2.03 -0.61 1.78
N GLU A 50 -2.63 -1.71 2.24
CA GLU A 50 -4.07 -1.82 2.42
C GLU A 50 -4.43 -1.27 3.81
N VAL A 51 -5.35 -0.31 3.86
CA VAL A 51 -5.83 0.35 5.07
C VAL A 51 -7.29 -0.03 5.29
N GLY A 52 -7.62 -0.51 6.49
CA GLY A 52 -8.96 -0.97 6.86
C GLY A 52 -8.93 -1.75 8.17
N GLU A 53 -9.87 -2.69 8.34
CA GLU A 53 -9.98 -3.51 9.56
C GLU A 53 -8.74 -4.39 9.81
N ASN A 54 -8.13 -4.90 8.73
CA ASN A 54 -6.91 -5.70 8.81
C ASN A 54 -5.87 -5.15 7.82
N PRO A 55 -5.06 -4.16 8.23
CA PRO A 55 -4.09 -3.54 7.34
C PRO A 55 -3.01 -4.52 6.91
N GLN A 56 -2.55 -4.41 5.67
CA GLN A 56 -1.53 -5.29 5.09
C GLN A 56 -0.54 -4.48 4.27
N VAL A 57 0.73 -4.89 4.31
CA VAL A 57 1.81 -4.26 3.54
C VAL A 57 2.39 -5.28 2.57
N THR A 58 2.36 -4.94 1.28
CA THR A 58 2.88 -5.76 0.19
C THR A 58 4.04 -5.07 -0.47
N PHE A 59 5.22 -5.66 -0.39
CA PHE A 59 6.41 -5.25 -1.14
C PHE A 59 6.37 -5.88 -2.52
N VAL A 60 6.16 -5.08 -3.57
CA VAL A 60 5.93 -5.57 -4.94
C VAL A 60 7.21 -6.17 -5.53
N ASP A 61 8.35 -5.56 -5.24
CA ASP A 61 9.67 -5.98 -5.74
C ASP A 61 10.11 -7.37 -5.28
N ALA A 62 9.44 -7.96 -4.29
CA ALA A 62 9.66 -9.36 -3.89
C ALA A 62 9.53 -10.35 -5.07
N TRP A 63 8.78 -9.94 -6.11
CA TRP A 63 8.54 -10.73 -7.31
C TRP A 63 9.34 -10.23 -8.53
N LEU A 64 9.65 -8.93 -8.61
CA LEU A 64 10.19 -8.28 -9.80
C LEU A 64 11.71 -8.02 -9.74
N ALA A 65 12.29 -7.79 -8.56
CA ALA A 65 13.69 -7.35 -8.39
C ALA A 65 14.36 -8.06 -7.19
N ARG A 66 14.40 -9.39 -7.24
CA ARG A 66 14.79 -10.25 -6.10
C ARG A 66 16.14 -9.93 -5.45
N GLY A 67 17.15 -9.50 -6.21
CA GLY A 67 18.51 -9.27 -5.69
C GLY A 67 18.58 -8.07 -4.74
N ASP A 68 18.28 -6.88 -5.25
CA ASP A 68 18.32 -5.64 -4.47
C ASP A 68 17.26 -5.64 -3.36
N PHE A 69 16.07 -6.18 -3.65
CA PHE A 69 15.04 -6.39 -2.63
C PHE A 69 15.52 -7.29 -1.49
N SER A 70 16.21 -8.41 -1.78
CA SER A 70 16.69 -9.31 -0.72
C SER A 70 17.69 -8.62 0.19
N ARG A 71 18.58 -7.78 -0.37
CA ARG A 71 19.54 -7.00 0.41
C ARG A 71 18.83 -5.98 1.29
N PHE A 72 17.88 -5.25 0.73
CA PHE A 72 17.10 -4.25 1.46
C PHE A 72 16.27 -4.89 2.57
N VAL A 73 15.53 -5.97 2.28
CA VAL A 73 14.68 -6.61 3.29
C VAL A 73 15.50 -7.20 4.44
N ALA A 74 16.74 -7.61 4.17
CA ALA A 74 17.67 -8.09 5.19
C ALA A 74 18.26 -6.94 6.05
N SER A 75 18.24 -5.69 5.56
CA SER A 75 18.71 -4.54 6.31
C SER A 75 17.63 -3.88 7.16
N ILE A 76 16.37 -4.30 7.10
CA ILE A 76 15.28 -3.66 7.85
C ILE A 76 14.59 -4.61 8.83
N ASP A 77 14.02 -4.04 9.90
CA ASP A 77 12.99 -4.72 10.70
C ASP A 77 11.64 -4.62 9.98
N ARG A 78 11.25 -5.71 9.32
CA ARG A 78 10.05 -5.74 8.48
C ARG A 78 8.77 -5.43 9.24
N GLU A 79 8.67 -5.83 10.50
CA GLU A 79 7.47 -5.57 11.31
C GLU A 79 7.37 -4.08 11.64
N ARG A 80 8.47 -3.46 12.09
CA ARG A 80 8.51 -2.03 12.37
C ARG A 80 8.27 -1.18 11.14
N VAL A 81 8.87 -1.54 10.00
CA VAL A 81 8.64 -0.84 8.73
C VAL A 81 7.19 -0.97 8.29
N SER A 82 6.60 -2.16 8.40
CA SER A 82 5.19 -2.37 8.02
C SER A 82 4.24 -1.57 8.92
N ALA A 83 4.53 -1.49 10.22
CA ALA A 83 3.77 -0.66 11.15
C ALA A 83 3.87 0.84 10.80
N ALA A 84 5.08 1.34 10.53
CA ALA A 84 5.30 2.73 10.15
C ALA A 84 4.60 3.10 8.83
N LEU A 85 4.65 2.22 7.82
CA LEU A 85 3.93 2.40 6.56
C LEU A 85 2.42 2.41 6.75
N THR A 86 1.91 1.52 7.61
CA THR A 86 0.48 1.47 7.95
C THR A 86 0.02 2.74 8.65
N GLU A 87 0.81 3.26 9.58
CA GLU A 87 0.52 4.52 10.29
C GLU A 87 0.46 5.72 9.33
N VAL A 88 1.45 5.84 8.44
CA VAL A 88 1.48 6.89 7.41
C VAL A 88 0.27 6.79 6.47
N ALA A 89 -0.04 5.58 5.99
CA ALA A 89 -1.19 5.35 5.10
C ALA A 89 -2.53 5.64 5.79
N ALA A 90 -2.68 5.29 7.08
CA ALA A 90 -3.85 5.60 7.87
C ALA A 90 -4.02 7.13 8.05
N GLY A 91 -2.93 7.86 8.30
CA GLY A 91 -2.96 9.32 8.37
C GLY A 91 -3.47 9.96 7.07
N LEU A 92 -2.88 9.57 5.93
CA LEU A 92 -3.27 10.07 4.61
C LEU A 92 -4.75 9.80 4.28
N THR A 93 -5.24 8.61 4.61
CA THR A 93 -6.61 8.19 4.30
C THR A 93 -7.65 8.75 5.28
N GLY A 94 -7.25 9.00 6.54
CA GLY A 94 -8.05 9.72 7.53
C GLY A 94 -8.30 11.18 7.13
N GLU A 95 -7.30 11.86 6.55
CA GLU A 95 -7.45 13.21 5.99
C GLU A 95 -8.45 13.22 4.83
N LEU A 96 -8.34 12.27 3.89
CA LEU A 96 -9.26 12.15 2.75
C LEU A 96 -10.71 11.86 3.19
N SER A 97 -10.87 11.03 4.21
CA SER A 97 -12.20 10.71 4.78
C SER A 97 -12.81 11.93 5.46
N SER A 98 -11.99 12.71 6.18
CA SER A 98 -12.42 13.93 6.88
C SER A 98 -12.76 15.08 5.93
N GLN A 99 -12.12 15.14 4.76
CA GLN A 99 -12.42 16.12 3.72
C GLN A 99 -13.71 15.82 2.94
N GLY A 100 -14.43 14.74 3.26
CA GLY A 100 -15.72 14.44 2.65
C GLY A 100 -15.66 14.30 1.13
N ILE A 101 -14.49 13.91 0.59
CA ILE A 101 -14.30 13.61 -0.84
C ILE A 101 -15.09 12.34 -1.15
N THR A 102 -16.41 12.54 -1.24
CA THR A 102 -17.36 11.71 -1.93
C THR A 102 -17.13 12.00 -3.40
N THR A 103 -16.39 11.12 -4.07
CA THR A 103 -16.41 11.09 -5.54
C THR A 103 -17.87 11.11 -6.00
N PRO A 104 -18.22 11.83 -7.07
CA PRO A 104 -19.60 12.02 -7.46
C PRO A 104 -20.28 10.67 -7.62
N ARG A 105 -21.42 10.52 -6.92
CA ARG A 105 -22.38 9.44 -7.10
C ARG A 105 -22.78 9.43 -8.58
N SER A 106 -22.16 8.56 -9.38
CA SER A 106 -22.56 8.31 -10.75
C SER A 106 -23.91 7.59 -10.73
N GLY A 107 -24.96 8.40 -10.79
CA GLY A 107 -26.29 7.92 -11.12
C GLY A 107 -26.32 7.42 -12.57
N ARG A 108 -26.71 6.16 -12.72
CA ARG A 108 -27.57 5.63 -13.79
C ARG A 108 -27.00 5.63 -15.22
N GLY A 109 -26.49 4.47 -15.63
CA GLY A 109 -26.30 4.08 -17.02
C GLY A 109 -25.81 2.65 -17.12
N GLU A 110 -26.71 1.72 -17.41
CA GLU A 110 -26.46 0.30 -17.57
C GLU A 110 -25.42 -0.03 -18.67
N ARG A 111 -24.84 -1.23 -18.55
CA ARG A 111 -24.03 -1.99 -19.53
C ARG A 111 -22.52 -1.69 -19.56
N SER A 112 -21.79 -2.36 -18.66
CA SER A 112 -20.82 -3.40 -19.05
C SER A 112 -20.45 -4.27 -17.84
N ALA A 113 -21.48 -4.89 -17.25
CA ALA A 113 -21.29 -6.12 -16.49
C ALA A 113 -20.94 -7.23 -17.50
N ARG A 114 -19.65 -7.40 -17.80
CA ARG A 114 -19.12 -8.60 -18.48
C ARG A 114 -17.58 -8.69 -18.51
N ILE A 115 -16.89 -8.32 -17.43
CA ILE A 115 -15.54 -8.83 -17.12
C ILE A 115 -15.39 -8.88 -15.59
N ALA A 116 -16.28 -9.64 -14.96
CA ALA A 116 -16.21 -9.98 -13.55
C ALA A 116 -16.50 -11.48 -13.41
N GLU A 117 -15.78 -12.29 -14.17
CA GLU A 117 -15.67 -13.72 -13.91
C GLU A 117 -14.20 -14.02 -13.58
N GLU A 118 -14.03 -14.61 -12.40
CA GLU A 118 -12.84 -15.31 -11.93
C GLU A 118 -11.51 -14.54 -11.88
N ARG A 119 -11.39 -13.62 -10.91
CA ARG A 119 -10.09 -13.48 -10.24
C ARG A 119 -10.21 -14.14 -8.88
N THR A 120 -9.68 -15.35 -8.80
CA THR A 120 -9.50 -16.10 -7.56
C THR A 120 -8.89 -15.17 -6.50
N PRO A 121 -9.44 -15.11 -5.28
CA PRO A 121 -8.78 -14.39 -4.20
C PRO A 121 -7.36 -14.93 -4.04
N TRP A 122 -6.39 -14.03 -3.89
CA TRP A 122 -4.95 -14.29 -3.80
C TRP A 122 -4.54 -15.32 -2.72
N ARG A 123 -5.47 -15.76 -1.86
CA ARG A 123 -5.33 -16.86 -0.90
C ARG A 123 -5.21 -18.27 -1.50
N ALA A 124 -5.27 -18.44 -2.82
CA ALA A 124 -5.30 -19.77 -3.45
C ALA A 124 -3.99 -20.25 -4.09
N VAL A 125 -2.85 -19.56 -3.89
CA VAL A 125 -1.55 -20.03 -4.39
C VAL A 125 -0.64 -20.30 -3.19
N ALA A 126 -0.80 -21.51 -2.64
CA ALA A 126 0.17 -22.15 -1.75
C ALA A 126 0.96 -23.20 -2.56
#